data_AF-A0A1G4VAJ3-F1
#
_entry.id   AF-A0A1G4VAJ3-F1
#
_cell.length_a   1.000
_cell.length_b   1.000
_cell.length_c   1.000
_cell.angle_alpha   90.00
_cell.angle_beta   90.00
_cell.angle_gamma   90.00
#
_symmetry.space_group_name_H-M   'P 1'
#
loop_
_entity.id
_entity.type
_entity.pdbx_description
1 polymer ?
#
loop_
_entity_poly.entity_id
_entity_poly.type
_entity_poly.pdbx_seq_one_letter_code
_entity_poly.pdbx_strand_id
1 'polypeptide(L)'
;MTDPHVRNRIKLMPNQTLQQIIDAMTPLQRLALHNEHQWMEMLDSLIHMREAAGVSQEDLGRVCGVSQASISQLESSNSNPTIRRLLSHALSVGAKITITVEHGGVPMNYETVTIPVRSSKPGPKPKPARMQ
;
A
#
# COMPACT_ATOMS: atom_id res chain seq x y z
N MET A 1 12.85 7.77 31.90
CA MET A 1 12.79 8.77 30.81
C MET A 1 12.16 8.10 29.60
N THR A 2 10.85 8.21 29.49
CA THR A 2 10.03 7.66 28.39
C THR A 2 9.63 8.82 27.48
N ASP A 3 9.89 8.68 26.19
CA ASP A 3 9.69 9.72 25.17
C ASP A 3 8.20 10.17 25.10
N PRO A 4 7.91 11.49 25.17
CA PRO A 4 6.56 12.03 25.21
C PRO A 4 5.85 12.19 23.84
N HIS A 5 6.39 11.70 22.72
CA HIS A 5 5.85 12.06 21.38
C HIS A 5 4.99 11.03 20.62
N VAL A 6 4.47 9.97 21.25
CA VAL A 6 3.52 9.05 20.57
C VAL A 6 2.24 8.86 21.37
N ARG A 7 1.50 9.94 21.62
CA ARG A 7 0.20 9.84 22.31
C ARG A 7 -0.98 10.59 21.71
N ASN A 8 -0.84 11.28 20.58
CA ASN A 8 -1.99 12.05 20.07
C ASN A 8 -1.96 12.21 18.54
N ARG A 9 -2.62 11.30 17.82
CA ARG A 9 -3.30 11.66 16.56
C ARG A 9 -4.34 10.65 16.06
N ILE A 10 -5.28 10.25 16.91
CA ILE A 10 -6.64 9.95 16.47
C ILE A 10 -7.55 10.66 17.47
N LYS A 11 -8.35 11.61 17.00
CA LYS A 11 -9.40 12.22 17.81
C LYS A 11 -10.46 11.14 18.02
N LEU A 12 -10.23 10.25 18.99
CA LEU A 12 -11.21 9.29 19.48
C LEU A 12 -12.43 10.12 19.94
N MET A 13 -13.51 10.06 19.16
CA MET A 13 -14.81 10.50 19.65
C MET A 13 -15.22 9.59 20.82
N PRO A 14 -15.81 10.13 21.89
CA PRO A 14 -16.04 9.36 23.09
C PRO A 14 -17.10 8.26 22.82
N ASN A 15 -16.70 7.02 23.12
CA ASN A 15 -17.56 5.86 23.38
C ASN A 15 -18.40 5.30 22.21
N GLN A 16 -17.78 5.08 21.05
CA GLN A 16 -18.32 4.17 20.03
C GLN A 16 -17.49 2.89 19.97
N THR A 17 -18.14 1.73 19.89
CA THR A 17 -17.47 0.45 19.62
C THR A 17 -16.94 0.44 18.18
N LEU A 18 -15.89 -0.36 17.89
CA LEU A 18 -15.36 -0.50 16.52
C LEU A 18 -16.48 -0.86 15.51
N GLN A 19 -17.46 -1.65 15.95
CA GLN A 19 -18.61 -2.02 15.16
C GLN A 19 -19.48 -0.80 14.78
N GLN A 20 -19.76 0.08 15.74
CA GLN A 20 -20.55 1.29 15.50
C GLN A 20 -19.87 2.25 14.51
N ILE A 21 -18.54 2.29 14.51
CA ILE A 21 -17.75 3.06 13.54
C ILE A 21 -17.86 2.44 12.14
N ILE A 22 -17.74 1.13 12.02
CA ILE A 22 -17.85 0.40 10.75
C ILE A 22 -19.27 0.52 10.16
N ASP A 23 -20.30 0.47 11.01
CA ASP A 23 -21.69 0.59 10.60
C ASP A 23 -22.01 1.99 10.06
N ALA A 24 -21.34 3.02 10.59
CA ALA A 24 -21.46 4.40 10.14
C ALA A 24 -20.69 4.70 8.83
N MET A 25 -19.81 3.80 8.36
CA MET A 25 -19.05 3.99 7.12
C MET A 25 -19.95 3.85 5.88
N THR A 26 -19.59 4.56 4.81
CA THR A 26 -20.13 4.28 3.47
C THR A 26 -19.66 2.91 2.98
N PRO A 27 -20.36 2.26 2.04
CA PRO A 27 -19.90 1.02 1.42
C PRO A 27 -18.49 1.13 0.83
N LEU A 28 -18.15 2.26 0.21
CA LEU A 28 -16.81 2.49 -0.36
C LEU A 28 -15.73 2.59 0.72
N GLN A 29 -16.01 3.26 1.85
CA GLN A 29 -15.09 3.31 2.98
C GLN A 29 -14.86 1.94 3.61
N ARG A 30 -15.92 1.11 3.74
CA ARG A 30 -15.78 -0.27 4.20
C ARG A 30 -14.93 -1.11 3.25
N LEU A 31 -15.13 -0.97 1.94
CA LEU A 31 -14.32 -1.66 0.94
C LEU A 31 -12.85 -1.23 1.00
N ALA A 32 -12.57 0.06 1.16
CA ALA A 32 -11.21 0.56 1.33
C ALA A 32 -10.54 -0.03 2.58
N LEU A 33 -11.23 -0.02 3.72
CA LEU A 33 -10.74 -0.61 4.96
C LEU A 33 -10.50 -2.12 4.83
N HIS A 34 -11.42 -2.85 4.18
CA HIS A 34 -11.24 -4.27 3.89
C HIS A 34 -9.98 -4.52 3.06
N ASN A 35 -9.78 -3.76 1.99
CA ASN A 35 -8.59 -3.89 1.13
C ASN A 35 -7.29 -3.61 1.91
N GLU A 36 -7.29 -2.59 2.77
CA GLU A 36 -6.14 -2.29 3.64
C GLU A 36 -5.89 -3.42 4.64
N HIS A 37 -6.94 -4.00 5.22
CA HIS A 37 -6.81 -5.14 6.12
C HIS A 37 -6.25 -6.38 5.38
N GLN A 38 -6.74 -6.70 4.18
CA GLN A 38 -6.20 -7.81 3.39
C GLN A 38 -4.70 -7.63 3.08
N TRP A 39 -4.26 -6.39 2.83
CA TRP A 39 -2.86 -6.07 2.64
C TRP A 39 -2.02 -6.35 3.90
N MET A 40 -2.50 -5.90 5.06
CA MET A 40 -1.79 -6.11 6.34
C MET A 40 -1.70 -7.59 6.69
N GLU A 41 -2.78 -8.36 6.55
CA GLU A 41 -2.80 -9.81 6.81
C GLU A 41 -1.82 -10.56 5.92
N MET A 42 -1.70 -10.17 4.65
CA MET A 42 -0.72 -10.76 3.74
C MET A 42 0.72 -10.47 4.19
N LEU A 43 1.01 -9.23 4.60
CA LEU A 43 2.35 -8.86 5.09
C LEU A 43 2.68 -9.58 6.39
N ASP A 44 1.75 -9.62 7.35
CA ASP A 44 1.92 -10.34 8.61
C ASP A 44 2.15 -11.83 8.36
N SER A 45 1.47 -12.43 7.40
CA SER A 45 1.71 -13.84 7.02
C SER A 45 3.15 -14.08 6.55
N LEU A 46 3.74 -13.15 5.80
CA LEU A 46 5.15 -13.24 5.38
C LEU A 46 6.11 -13.11 6.58
N ILE A 47 5.82 -12.20 7.51
CA ILE A 47 6.61 -12.01 8.74
C ILE A 47 6.55 -13.29 9.59
N HIS A 48 5.36 -13.84 9.81
CA HIS A 48 5.18 -15.08 10.58
C HIS A 48 5.91 -16.26 9.94
N MET A 49 5.88 -16.40 8.61
CA MET A 49 6.64 -17.46 7.92
C MET A 49 8.15 -17.28 8.08
N ARG A 50 8.66 -16.04 7.99
CA ARG A 50 10.08 -15.73 8.27
C ARG A 50 10.46 -16.18 9.68
N GLU A 51 9.65 -15.80 10.66
CA GLU A 51 9.90 -16.10 12.08
C GLU A 51 9.82 -17.60 12.38
N ALA A 52 8.82 -18.29 11.82
CA ALA A 52 8.68 -19.73 11.95
C ALA A 52 9.84 -20.50 11.30
N ALA A 53 10.44 -19.95 10.25
CA ALA A 53 11.66 -20.49 9.64
C ALA A 53 12.94 -20.17 10.43
N GLY A 54 12.87 -19.39 11.52
CA GLY A 54 14.02 -18.98 12.33
C GLY A 54 14.95 -17.99 11.62
N VAL A 55 14.49 -17.34 10.55
CA VAL A 55 15.29 -16.40 9.75
C VAL A 55 15.21 -15.01 10.37
N SER A 56 16.34 -14.39 10.70
CA SER A 56 16.33 -13.01 11.19
C SER A 56 16.10 -12.02 10.04
N GLN A 57 15.67 -10.79 10.35
CA GLN A 57 15.58 -9.72 9.34
C GLN A 57 16.93 -9.41 8.69
N GLU A 58 18.03 -9.60 9.42
CA GLU A 58 19.38 -9.41 8.88
C GLU A 58 19.73 -10.52 7.88
N ASP A 59 19.47 -11.78 8.24
CA ASP A 59 19.70 -12.93 7.37
C ASP A 59 18.86 -12.81 6.09
N LEU A 60 17.59 -12.45 6.23
CA LEU A 60 16.70 -12.20 5.11
C LEU A 60 17.21 -11.05 4.22
N GLY A 61 17.74 -9.99 4.82
CA GLY A 61 18.39 -8.90 4.10
C GLY A 61 19.55 -9.40 3.26
N ARG A 62 20.43 -10.22 3.84
CA ARG A 62 21.57 -10.83 3.12
C ARG A 62 21.11 -11.71 1.96
N VAL A 63 20.07 -12.53 2.15
CA VAL A 63 19.49 -13.37 1.08
C VAL A 63 18.85 -12.53 -0.03
N CYS A 64 18.13 -11.47 0.34
CA CYS A 64 17.48 -10.56 -0.60
C CYS A 64 18.43 -9.55 -1.26
N GLY A 65 19.69 -9.46 -0.82
CA GLY A 65 20.65 -8.45 -1.27
C GLY A 65 20.28 -7.02 -0.86
N VAL A 66 19.63 -6.84 0.29
CA VAL A 66 19.24 -5.52 0.84
C VAL A 66 19.67 -5.40 2.31
N SER A 67 19.66 -4.18 2.85
CA SER A 67 20.00 -3.98 4.26
C SER A 67 18.92 -4.51 5.20
N GLN A 68 19.31 -4.88 6.43
CA GLN A 68 18.36 -5.21 7.50
C GLN A 68 17.35 -4.08 7.74
N ALA A 69 17.79 -2.82 7.72
CA ALA A 69 16.90 -1.66 7.83
C ALA A 69 15.85 -1.61 6.70
N SER A 70 16.21 -2.04 5.48
CA SER A 70 15.27 -2.15 4.36
C SER A 70 14.20 -3.21 4.63
N ILE A 71 14.58 -4.36 5.20
CA ILE A 71 13.65 -5.42 5.63
C ILE A 71 12.76 -4.91 6.77
N SER A 72 13.33 -4.28 7.78
CA SER A 72 12.57 -3.69 8.90
C SER A 72 11.54 -2.67 8.41
N GLN A 73 11.89 -1.82 7.45
CA GLN A 73 10.95 -0.87 6.85
C GLN A 73 9.85 -1.58 6.05
N LEU A 74 10.17 -2.67 5.35
CA LEU A 74 9.20 -3.49 4.63
C LEU A 74 8.22 -4.15 5.59
N GLU A 75 8.69 -4.69 6.71
CA GLU A 75 7.88 -5.40 7.72
C GLU A 75 7.17 -4.46 8.71
N SER A 76 7.26 -3.14 8.52
CA SER A 76 6.59 -2.19 9.40
C SER A 76 5.09 -2.04 9.10
N SER A 77 4.29 -1.77 10.11
CA SER A 77 2.81 -1.66 10.02
C SER A 77 2.27 -0.54 9.13
N ASN A 78 3.12 0.37 8.66
CA ASN A 78 2.75 1.46 7.75
C ASN A 78 3.58 1.41 6.46
N SER A 79 4.09 0.23 6.11
CA SER A 79 4.88 0.05 4.91
C SER A 79 3.97 -0.02 3.67
N ASN A 80 4.45 0.56 2.57
CA ASN A 80 3.86 0.40 1.25
C ASN A 80 4.92 -0.16 0.28
N PRO A 81 5.38 -1.41 0.49
CA PRO A 81 6.36 -2.03 -0.39
C PRO A 81 5.81 -2.20 -1.80
N THR A 82 6.69 -2.11 -2.78
CA THR A 82 6.34 -2.52 -4.14
C THR A 82 6.06 -4.02 -4.17
N ILE A 83 5.19 -4.46 -5.09
CA ILE A 83 4.91 -5.88 -5.33
C ILE A 83 6.20 -6.68 -5.49
N ARG A 84 7.20 -6.12 -6.19
CA ARG A 84 8.51 -6.76 -6.38
C ARG A 84 9.21 -7.09 -5.06
N ARG A 85 9.14 -6.21 -4.07
CA ARG A 85 9.75 -6.43 -2.75
C ARG A 85 9.03 -7.52 -1.98
N LEU A 86 7.70 -7.57 -2.06
CA LEU A 86 6.91 -8.66 -1.47
C LEU A 86 7.23 -10.01 -2.09
N LEU A 87 7.30 -10.09 -3.43
CA LEU A 87 7.64 -11.33 -4.12
C LEU A 87 9.05 -11.81 -3.76
N SER A 88 10.01 -10.89 -3.63
CA SER A 88 11.37 -11.21 -3.19
C SER A 88 11.39 -11.73 -1.75
N HIS A 89 10.63 -11.10 -0.85
CA HIS A 89 10.50 -11.54 0.54
C HIS A 89 9.91 -12.96 0.60
N ALA A 90 8.78 -13.18 -0.09
CA ALA A 90 8.12 -14.47 -0.18
C ALA A 90 9.04 -15.58 -0.70
N LEU A 91 9.81 -15.31 -1.76
CA LEU A 91 10.78 -16.27 -2.31
C LEU A 91 11.81 -16.69 -1.26
N SER A 92 12.32 -15.75 -0.48
CA SER A 92 13.35 -16.00 0.55
C SER A 92 12.85 -16.83 1.73
N VAL A 93 11.53 -16.87 1.96
CA VAL A 93 10.90 -17.70 3.00
C VAL A 93 10.17 -18.92 2.42
N GLY A 94 10.28 -19.18 1.11
CA GLY A 94 9.60 -20.29 0.44
C GLY A 94 8.08 -20.15 0.34
N ALA A 95 7.55 -18.93 0.49
CA ALA A 95 6.13 -18.65 0.44
C ALA A 95 5.60 -18.56 -1.00
N LYS A 96 4.36 -19.03 -1.19
CA LYS A 96 3.59 -18.84 -2.41
C LYS A 96 2.56 -17.75 -2.20
N ILE A 97 2.66 -16.65 -2.96
CA ILE A 97 1.64 -15.59 -2.99
C ILE A 97 0.66 -15.88 -4.14
N THR A 98 -0.64 -15.81 -3.85
CA THR A 98 -1.71 -15.83 -4.86
C THR A 98 -2.53 -14.56 -4.70
N ILE A 99 -2.69 -13.79 -5.77
CA ILE A 99 -3.45 -12.52 -5.75
C ILE A 99 -4.72 -12.71 -6.57
N THR A 100 -5.87 -12.49 -5.94
CA THR A 100 -7.18 -12.51 -6.59
C THR A 100 -7.88 -11.17 -6.37
N VAL A 101 -8.80 -10.84 -7.29
CA VAL A 101 -9.60 -9.62 -7.22
C VAL A 101 -11.05 -10.00 -7.45
N GLU A 102 -11.92 -9.56 -6.56
CA GLU A 102 -13.36 -9.85 -6.60
C GLU A 102 -14.16 -8.54 -6.52
N HIS A 103 -15.39 -8.57 -7.03
CA HIS A 103 -16.25 -7.39 -6.99
C HIS A 103 -16.75 -7.14 -5.57
N GLY A 104 -16.34 -6.03 -4.93
CA GLY A 104 -16.68 -5.69 -3.54
C GLY A 104 -18.14 -5.27 -3.27
N GLY A 105 -19.07 -5.56 -4.18
CA GLY A 105 -20.50 -5.25 -4.05
C GLY A 105 -20.87 -3.75 -4.09
N VAL A 106 -19.91 -2.86 -4.30
CA VAL A 106 -20.14 -1.41 -4.40
C VAL A 106 -20.39 -1.04 -5.87
N PRO A 107 -21.54 -0.42 -6.22
CA PRO A 107 -21.80 -0.03 -7.59
C PRO A 107 -20.82 1.06 -8.03
N MET A 108 -20.13 0.85 -9.14
CA MET A 108 -19.25 1.83 -9.77
C MET A 108 -20.12 2.79 -10.59
N ASN A 109 -20.59 3.89 -9.98
CA ASN A 109 -21.25 4.96 -10.74
C ASN A 109 -20.21 5.83 -11.43
N TYR A 110 -19.71 5.36 -12.58
CA TYR A 110 -18.76 6.09 -13.41
C TYR A 110 -19.41 7.23 -14.19
N GLU A 111 -20.40 7.96 -13.64
CA GLU A 111 -21.08 9.06 -14.36
C GLU A 111 -20.06 9.83 -15.20
N THR A 112 -20.20 9.70 -16.52
CA THR A 112 -19.12 9.93 -17.47
C THR A 112 -18.63 11.36 -17.33
N VAL A 113 -17.59 11.59 -16.53
CA VAL A 113 -16.93 12.89 -16.49
C VAL A 113 -16.24 13.01 -17.84
N THR A 114 -16.88 13.74 -18.75
CA THR A 114 -16.23 14.20 -19.97
C THR A 114 -15.17 15.18 -19.50
N ILE A 115 -13.95 14.70 -19.27
CA ILE A 115 -12.81 15.57 -19.00
C ILE A 115 -12.53 16.27 -20.32
N PRO A 116 -12.75 17.59 -20.44
CA PRO A 116 -12.36 18.30 -21.65
C PRO A 116 -10.84 18.26 -21.71
N VAL A 117 -10.29 17.31 -22.48
CA VAL A 117 -8.88 17.32 -22.83
C VAL A 117 -8.67 18.60 -23.64
N ARG A 118 -8.13 19.64 -23.01
CA ARG A 118 -7.52 20.75 -23.74
C ARG A 118 -6.32 20.16 -24.46
N SER A 119 -6.53 19.63 -25.66
CA SER A 119 -5.42 19.44 -26.59
C SER A 119 -4.82 20.82 -26.79
N SER A 120 -3.65 21.07 -26.21
CA SER A 120 -2.80 22.13 -26.69
C SER A 120 -2.57 21.81 -28.17
N LYS A 121 -3.13 22.62 -29.07
CA LYS A 121 -2.71 22.57 -30.47
C LYS A 121 -1.18 22.68 -30.46
N PRO A 122 -0.44 21.82 -31.18
CA PRO A 122 0.99 22.01 -31.31
C PRO A 122 1.21 23.46 -31.79
N GLY A 123 2.02 24.20 -31.04
CA GLY A 123 2.35 25.59 -31.38
C GLY A 123 2.87 25.69 -32.81
N PRO A 124 2.70 26.84 -33.48
CA PRO A 124 3.16 27.01 -34.86
C PRO A 124 4.64 26.65 -34.96
N LYS A 125 5.01 25.82 -35.95
CA LYS A 125 6.42 25.48 -36.20
C LYS A 125 7.23 26.77 -36.38
N PRO A 126 8.42 26.90 -35.76
CA PRO A 126 9.27 28.07 -35.97
C PRO A 126 9.62 28.17 -37.46
N LYS A 127 9.50 29.39 -38.02
CA LYS A 127 9.91 29.66 -39.40
C LYS A 127 11.41 29.34 -39.55
N PRO A 128 11.84 28.70 -40.64
CA PRO A 128 13.26 28.44 -40.85
C PRO A 128 14.04 29.75 -40.87
N ALA A 129 15.15 29.78 -40.13
CA ALA A 129 16.06 30.92 -40.10
C ALA A 129 16.60 31.14 -41.51
N ARG A 130 16.44 32.37 -42.03
CA ARG A 130 17.04 32.78 -43.30
C ARG A 130 18.54 32.94 -43.06
N MET A 131 19.34 31.97 -43.52
CA MET A 131 20.78 32.16 -43.64
C MET A 131 21.02 33.28 -44.64
N GLN A 132 21.69 34.35 -44.18
CA GLN A 132 22.42 35.29 -45.02
C GLN A 132 23.89 34.92 -44.96
#